data_AF-A0A3P0MJ18-F1
#
_entry.id   AF-A0A3P0MJ18-F1
#
_cell.length_a   1.000
_cell.length_b   1.000
_cell.length_c   1.000
_cell.angle_alpha   90.00
_cell.angle_beta   90.00
_cell.angle_gamma   90.00
#
_symmetry.space_group_name_H-M   'P 1'
#
loop_
_entity.id
_entity.type
_entity.pdbx_description
1 polymer ?
#
loop_
_entity_poly.entity_id
_entity_poly.type
_entity_poly.pdbx_seq_one_letter_code
_entity_poly.pdbx_strand_id
1 'polypeptide(L)' 'NDPEKPFVTSGIRLGSPAMTTRGFGPAEAEKVGNLIADVLEAPEDAATIERVRGLVAELTQRFPVYG' A
#
# COMPACT_ATOMS: atom_id res chain seq x y z
N ASN A 1 23.09 14.36 -0.71
CA ASN A 1 22.96 14.18 0.74
C ASN A 1 21.49 14.31 1.09
N ASP A 2 20.92 13.26 1.65
CA ASP A 2 19.57 13.28 2.21
C ASP A 2 19.58 14.22 3.44
N PRO A 3 18.77 15.29 3.46
CA PRO A 3 18.75 16.22 4.58
C PRO A 3 18.11 15.65 5.84
N GLU A 4 17.39 14.52 5.73
CA GLU A 4 16.64 13.95 6.84
C GLU A 4 17.48 13.12 7.82
N LYS A 5 17.03 13.10 9.08
CA LYS A 5 17.69 12.34 10.14
C LYS A 5 17.53 10.83 9.90
N PRO A 6 18.47 9.97 10.37
CA PRO A 6 18.36 8.52 10.21
C PRO A 6 17.05 7.91 10.73
N PHE A 7 16.41 8.56 11.71
CA PHE A 7 15.13 8.11 12.29
C PHE A 7 13.89 8.75 11.65
N VAL A 8 14.05 9.68 10.72
CA VAL A 8 12.95 10.26 9.93
C VAL A 8 12.87 9.60 8.56
N THR A 9 14.02 9.48 7.90
CA THR A 9 14.20 8.96 6.52
C THR A 9 13.42 9.73 5.45
N SER A 10 13.90 9.67 4.20
CA SER A 10 13.22 10.28 3.04
C SER A 10 12.61 9.27 2.09
N GLY A 11 12.41 8.02 2.52
CA GLY A 11 11.93 6.97 1.62
C GLY A 11 11.42 5.71 2.30
N ILE A 12 10.64 4.95 1.53
CA ILE A 12 10.03 3.67 1.91
C ILE A 12 10.56 2.55 1.03
N ARG A 13 10.75 1.35 1.61
CA ARG A 13 11.12 0.14 0.87
C ARG A 13 9.94 -0.82 0.81
N LEU A 14 9.56 -1.21 -0.39
CA LEU A 14 8.41 -2.08 -0.67
C LEU A 14 8.88 -3.42 -1.27
N GLY A 15 8.09 -4.48 -1.10
CA GLY A 15 8.39 -5.81 -1.65
C GLY A 15 7.13 -6.60 -1.97
N SER A 16 7.15 -7.33 -3.09
CA SER A 16 6.04 -8.15 -3.59
C SER A 16 5.82 -9.55 -2.95
N PRO A 17 6.79 -10.22 -2.28
CA PRO A 17 6.64 -11.63 -1.91
C PRO A 17 5.35 -11.94 -1.14
N ALA A 18 5.00 -11.15 -0.13
CA ALA A 18 3.82 -11.41 0.69
C ALA A 18 2.50 -11.24 -0.07
N MET A 19 2.38 -10.23 -0.93
CA MET A 19 1.17 -10.03 -1.72
C MET A 19 1.02 -11.10 -2.81
N THR A 20 2.13 -11.56 -3.39
CA THR A 20 2.12 -12.66 -4.36
C THR A 20 1.75 -13.99 -3.69
N THR A 21 2.27 -14.28 -2.50
CA THR A 21 1.92 -15.51 -1.75
C THR A 21 0.43 -15.63 -1.46
N ARG A 22 -0.26 -14.52 -1.16
CA ARG A 22 -1.72 -14.51 -0.95
C ARG A 22 -2.54 -14.44 -2.24
N GLY A 23 -1.90 -14.45 -3.42
CA GLY A 23 -2.55 -14.56 -4.72
C GLY A 23 -2.70 -13.28 -5.54
N PHE A 24 -2.05 -12.16 -5.17
CA PHE A 24 -2.12 -10.94 -5.99
C PHE A 24 -1.37 -11.14 -7.32
N GLY A 25 -2.01 -10.75 -8.43
CA GLY A 25 -1.41 -10.72 -9.76
C GLY A 25 -0.96 -9.31 -10.18
N PRO A 26 -0.60 -9.13 -11.46
CA PRO A 26 -0.17 -7.83 -12.00
C PRO A 26 -1.20 -6.71 -11.84
N ALA A 27 -2.49 -7.02 -12.05
CA ALA A 27 -3.56 -6.05 -11.91
C ALA A 27 -3.74 -5.57 -10.46
N GLU A 28 -3.65 -6.48 -9.49
CA GLU A 28 -3.69 -6.11 -8.08
C GLU A 28 -2.44 -5.34 -7.66
N ALA A 29 -1.27 -5.68 -8.20
CA ALA A 29 -0.03 -4.95 -7.94
C ALA A 29 -0.10 -3.48 -8.42
N GLU A 30 -0.64 -3.25 -9.62
CA GLU A 30 -0.90 -1.89 -10.12
C GLU A 30 -1.89 -1.15 -9.22
N LYS A 31 -2.99 -1.80 -8.82
CA LYS A 31 -3.97 -1.20 -7.90
C LYS A 31 -3.32 -0.83 -6.57
N VAL A 32 -2.49 -1.69 -5.98
CA VAL A 32 -1.74 -1.38 -4.75
C VAL A 32 -0.82 -0.18 -4.95
N GLY A 33 -0.13 -0.08 -6.09
CA GLY A 33 0.71 1.08 -6.42
C GLY A 33 -0.07 2.39 -6.41
N ASN A 34 -1.23 2.41 -7.06
CA ASN A 34 -2.10 3.59 -7.08
C ASN A 34 -2.63 3.94 -5.68
N LEU A 35 -3.01 2.93 -4.88
CA LEU A 35 -3.46 3.16 -3.50
C LEU A 35 -2.34 3.73 -2.61
N ILE A 36 -1.09 3.33 -2.82
CA ILE A 36 0.06 3.92 -2.12
C ILE A 36 0.24 5.38 -2.55
N ALA A 37 0.19 5.67 -3.85
CA ALA A 37 0.33 7.02 -4.39
C ALA A 37 -0.77 7.97 -3.84
N ASP A 38 -2.03 7.53 -3.85
CA ASP A 38 -3.17 8.28 -3.30
C ASP A 38 -2.90 8.75 -1.86
N VAL A 39 -2.35 7.87 -1.01
CA VAL A 39 -2.04 8.20 0.40
C VAL A 39 -0.81 9.10 0.50
N LEU A 40 0.22 8.88 -0.32
CA LEU A 40 1.42 9.73 -0.29
C LEU A 40 1.14 11.16 -0.77
N GLU A 41 0.17 11.35 -1.67
CA GLU A 41 -0.26 12.67 -2.15
C GLU A 41 -1.15 13.42 -1.15
N ALA A 42 -1.89 12.71 -0.29
CA ALA A 42 -2.76 13.29 0.73
C ALA A 42 -2.65 12.56 2.10
N PRO A 43 -1.48 12.59 2.76
CA PRO A 43 -1.19 11.73 3.92
C PRO A 43 -1.95 12.09 5.20
N GLU A 44 -2.50 13.30 5.29
CA GLU A 44 -3.29 13.78 6.43
C GLU A 44 -4.80 13.86 6.14
N ASP A 45 -5.22 13.53 4.92
CA ASP A 45 -6.63 13.53 4.56
C ASP A 45 -7.33 12.25 5.04
N ALA A 46 -8.09 12.39 6.13
CA ALA A 46 -8.85 11.29 6.71
C ALA A 46 -9.83 10.63 5.72
N ALA A 47 -10.38 11.39 4.77
CA ALA A 47 -11.31 10.84 3.77
C ALA A 47 -10.58 9.93 2.77
N THR A 48 -9.41 10.35 2.26
CA THR A 48 -8.55 9.53 1.40
C THR A 48 -8.09 8.27 2.11
N ILE A 49 -7.63 8.39 3.36
CA ILE A 49 -7.19 7.24 4.15
C ILE A 49 -8.33 6.22 4.33
N GLU A 50 -9.54 6.68 4.65
CA GLU A 50 -10.68 5.78 4.86
C GLU A 50 -11.13 5.11 3.55
N ARG A 51 -11.15 5.84 2.44
CA ARG A 51 -11.40 5.27 1.11
C ARG A 51 -10.39 4.17 0.76
N VAL A 52 -9.09 4.45 0.92
CA VAL A 52 -8.02 3.49 0.63
C VAL A 52 -8.12 2.27 1.53
N ARG A 53 -8.41 2.46 2.83
CA ARG A 53 -8.67 1.36 3.78
C ARG A 53 -9.79 0.44 3.29
N GLY A 54 -10.91 0.99 2.81
CA GLY A 54 -12.01 0.21 2.24
C GLY A 54 -11.59 -0.63 1.04
N LEU A 55 -10.87 -0.03 0.09
CA LEU A 55 -10.37 -0.73 -1.10
C LEU A 55 -9.36 -1.84 -0.77
N VAL A 56 -8.54 -1.64 0.27
CA VAL A 56 -7.64 -2.68 0.80
C VAL A 56 -8.43 -3.81 1.47
N ALA A 57 -9.48 -3.48 2.22
CA ALA A 57 -10.35 -4.49 2.83
C ALA A 57 -10.97 -5.42 1.77
N GLU A 58 -11.48 -4.87 0.67
CA GLU A 58 -12.01 -5.65 -0.45
C GLU A 58 -10.95 -6.58 -1.06
N LEU A 59 -9.73 -6.07 -1.32
CA LEU A 59 -8.63 -6.88 -1.84
C LEU A 59 -8.27 -8.01 -0.89
N THR A 60 -8.13 -7.72 0.41
CA THR A 60 -7.72 -8.73 1.39
C THR A 60 -8.79 -9.78 1.66
N GLN A 61 -10.07 -9.45 1.54
CA GLN A 61 -11.18 -10.42 1.60
C GLN A 61 -11.20 -11.34 0.39
N ARG A 62 -10.92 -10.81 -0.81
CA ARG A 62 -10.87 -11.59 -2.06
C ARG A 62 -9.68 -12.56 -2.10
N PHE A 63 -8.59 -12.21 -1.42
CA PHE A 63 -7.32 -12.95 -1.42
C PHE A 63 -6.92 -13.32 0.02
N PRO A 64 -7.59 -14.31 0.65
CA PRO A 64 -7.25 -14.76 2.00
C PRO A 64 -5.84 -15.36 2.05
N VAL A 65 -5.14 -15.17 3.18
CA VAL A 65 -3.78 -15.70 3.36
C VAL A 65 -3.78 -17.20 3.62
N TYR A 66 -4.79 -17.67 4.36
CA TYR A 66 -5.03 -19.08 4.65
C TYR A 66 -6.48 -19.36 4.28
N GLY A 67 -6.68 -20.31 3.38
CA GLY A 67 -7.98 -20.80 2.93
C GLY A 67 -7.93 -22.31 2.80
#